data_AF-A0AAE3GXP5-F1
#
_entry.id   AF-A0AAE3GXP5-F1
#
_cell.length_a   1.000
_cell.length_b   1.000
_cell.length_c   1.000
_cell.angle_alpha   90.00
_cell.angle_beta   90.00
_cell.angle_gamma   90.00
#
_symmetry.space_group_name_H-M   'P 1'
#
loop_
_entity.id
_entity.type
_entity.pdbx_description
1 polymer ?
#
loop_
_entity_poly.entity_id
_entity_poly.type
_entity_poly.pdbx_seq_one_letter_code
_entity_poly.pdbx_strand_id
1 'polypeptide(L)'
;PTPHPETPTIVTSTGTTIVNPNPISQRNPLESLAHLVGDILGVKPEINLNQETGNYTFIWPIPNAPNLTLNAPYINLPLNQPDDIVTLIDKKFEEQFENYIGEDITHKKVTTASLRDNLKTIEKQTGQRTVVIYALPLPDGLQLVLVPPEGSPISKIVPEADSKTLRRELQKFYHTLNDYNSDSYLPISQQLYQWFIAPLETELNALKINTLIFSMDGGLRMIPLAALHDGKQFLIEKYSIGSVPSISLTDTSYQNIKEAKILAMGASEFPNSTLAPLPAVPIELSTILQKVGKGESFLNEQFTINNLQNQRSKTKFDIVHLSTHASFPLDENQSPYIQLWDTKIGLNELRLVQWYALPTVELLVLSACETAVGNNNNEMGFAGLSVQAGVKSAMASLWQMDDLGTLALMTEFYQQLHTEKISLKAEALRQTQLAMLHSKVHIDSGKLIGTNTKVNLPKELVTQKNRQLSHPYYWAGFTI
;
A
#
# COMPACT_ATOMS: atom_id res chain seq x y z
N PRO A 1 -1.44 53.71 15.02
CA PRO A 1 -1.02 53.88 13.61
C PRO A 1 0.45 53.47 13.46
N THR A 2 0.67 52.16 13.32
CA THR A 2 1.96 51.56 12.96
C THR A 2 1.99 51.36 11.44
N PRO A 3 3.09 51.73 10.75
CA PRO A 3 3.13 51.75 9.30
C PRO A 3 3.33 50.35 8.71
N HIS A 4 2.70 50.12 7.56
CA HIS A 4 2.89 48.95 6.70
C HIS A 4 4.27 48.99 6.01
N PRO A 5 4.91 47.84 5.76
CA PRO A 5 6.08 47.77 4.88
C PRO A 5 5.66 47.85 3.41
N GLU A 6 6.39 48.69 2.65
CA GLU A 6 6.22 48.92 1.22
C GLU A 6 6.63 47.68 0.39
N THR A 7 5.85 47.39 -0.66
CA THR A 7 6.16 46.42 -1.72
C THR A 7 7.30 46.91 -2.62
N PRO A 8 8.22 46.05 -3.06
CA PRO A 8 9.31 46.44 -3.95
C PRO A 8 8.84 46.61 -5.39
N THR A 9 9.16 47.76 -5.99
CA THR A 9 8.88 48.09 -7.40
C THR A 9 10.12 47.83 -8.26
N ILE A 10 10.01 47.00 -9.30
CA ILE A 10 11.06 46.83 -10.31
C ILE A 10 10.78 47.78 -11.47
N VAL A 11 11.72 48.67 -11.77
CA VAL A 11 11.65 49.60 -12.91
C VAL A 11 12.53 49.06 -14.04
N THR A 12 11.94 48.82 -15.21
CA THR A 12 12.68 48.57 -16.47
C THR A 12 12.62 49.80 -17.38
N SER A 13 13.64 49.97 -18.23
CA SER A 13 13.95 51.20 -18.98
C SER A 13 13.02 51.54 -20.15
N THR A 14 11.77 51.06 -20.14
CA THR A 14 10.77 51.35 -21.18
C THR A 14 9.42 51.68 -20.56
N GLY A 15 9.39 52.73 -19.73
CA GLY A 15 8.25 53.65 -19.49
C GLY A 15 6.81 53.15 -19.45
N THR A 16 6.53 51.87 -19.14
CA THR A 16 5.19 51.31 -19.15
C THR A 16 4.81 50.86 -17.75
N THR A 17 3.89 51.58 -17.12
CA THR A 17 3.33 51.27 -15.81
C THR A 17 2.49 50.00 -15.93
N ILE A 18 2.99 48.86 -15.44
CA ILE A 18 2.15 47.66 -15.27
C ILE A 18 1.34 47.87 -14.00
N VAL A 19 0.08 48.28 -14.16
CA VAL A 19 -0.92 48.22 -13.09
C VAL A 19 -1.16 46.74 -12.81
N ASN A 20 -0.81 46.28 -11.61
CA ASN A 20 -1.07 44.93 -11.13
C ASN A 20 -2.59 44.71 -11.04
N PRO A 21 -3.22 43.87 -11.89
CA PRO A 21 -4.64 43.64 -11.80
C PRO A 21 -4.91 42.49 -10.82
N ASN A 22 -5.21 42.86 -9.57
CA ASN A 22 -5.99 42.09 -8.59
C ASN A 22 -5.45 40.73 -8.07
N PRO A 23 -5.91 40.30 -6.89
CA PRO A 23 -5.44 39.10 -6.20
C PRO A 23 -5.76 37.84 -7.00
N ILE A 24 -4.85 36.87 -6.99
CA ILE A 24 -4.95 35.54 -7.60
C ILE A 24 -6.15 34.80 -6.98
N SER A 25 -7.33 34.98 -7.57
CA SER A 25 -8.53 34.20 -7.31
C SER A 25 -8.50 32.96 -8.20
N GLN A 26 -8.48 31.77 -7.59
CA GLN A 26 -9.00 30.49 -8.10
C GLN A 26 -8.94 30.28 -9.63
N ARG A 27 -7.76 30.08 -10.22
CA ARG A 27 -7.67 29.51 -11.57
C ARG A 27 -7.39 28.01 -11.50
N ASN A 28 -8.13 27.24 -12.29
CA ASN A 28 -7.89 25.81 -12.52
C ASN A 28 -6.40 25.57 -12.84
N PRO A 29 -5.71 24.58 -12.23
CA PRO A 29 -4.31 24.29 -12.50
C PRO A 29 -3.99 24.01 -13.98
N LEU A 30 -4.91 23.40 -14.73
CA LEU A 30 -4.75 23.13 -16.16
C LEU A 30 -4.81 24.42 -16.99
N GLU A 31 -5.70 25.34 -16.63
CA GLU A 31 -5.76 26.66 -17.27
C GLU A 31 -4.53 27.51 -16.93
N SER A 32 -4.05 27.40 -15.68
CA SER A 32 -2.81 28.05 -15.24
C SER A 32 -1.60 27.54 -16.01
N LEU A 33 -1.50 26.23 -16.22
CA LEU A 33 -0.46 25.61 -17.05
C LEU A 33 -0.59 26.06 -18.50
N ALA A 34 -1.82 26.15 -19.03
CA ALA A 34 -2.04 26.57 -20.41
C ALA A 34 -1.54 28.00 -20.67
N HIS A 35 -1.78 28.89 -19.72
CA HIS A 35 -1.25 30.26 -19.76
C HIS A 35 0.27 30.30 -19.66
N LEU A 36 0.89 29.52 -18.77
CA LEU A 36 2.35 29.45 -18.66
C LEU A 36 3.02 28.99 -19.97
N VAL A 37 2.47 27.96 -20.61
CA VAL A 37 2.95 27.48 -21.92
C VAL A 37 2.74 28.56 -22.99
N GLY A 38 1.63 29.29 -22.93
CA GLY A 38 1.38 30.43 -23.81
C GLY A 38 2.40 31.55 -23.67
N ASP A 39 2.78 31.89 -22.45
CA ASP A 39 3.80 32.90 -22.16
C ASP A 39 5.17 32.49 -22.71
N ILE A 40 5.53 31.21 -22.62
CA ILE A 40 6.77 30.65 -23.19
C ILE A 40 6.74 30.72 -24.72
N LEU A 41 5.60 30.39 -25.34
CA LEU A 41 5.43 30.38 -26.78
C LEU A 41 5.15 31.76 -27.38
N GLY A 42 4.97 32.80 -26.54
CA GLY A 42 4.60 34.14 -26.98
C GLY A 42 3.20 34.25 -27.58
N VAL A 43 2.29 33.34 -27.24
CA VAL A 43 0.93 33.24 -27.81
C VAL A 43 -0.12 33.06 -26.71
N LYS A 44 -1.30 33.64 -26.89
CA LYS A 44 -2.40 33.46 -25.95
C LYS A 44 -3.06 32.09 -26.20
N PRO A 45 -3.19 31.22 -25.17
CA PRO A 45 -3.87 29.94 -25.34
C PRO A 45 -5.37 30.15 -25.57
N GLU A 46 -5.94 29.36 -26.46
CA GLU A 46 -7.39 29.12 -26.53
C GLU A 46 -7.71 27.90 -25.66
N ILE A 47 -8.65 28.08 -24.74
CA ILE A 47 -9.03 27.08 -23.76
C ILE A 47 -10.50 26.72 -24.01
N ASN A 48 -10.74 25.50 -24.46
CA ASN A 48 -12.07 25.00 -24.74
C ASN A 48 -12.43 23.91 -23.73
N LEU A 49 -13.43 24.18 -22.89
CA LEU A 49 -14.04 23.19 -22.00
C LEU A 49 -15.25 22.59 -22.69
N ASN A 50 -15.20 21.30 -22.98
CA ASN A 50 -16.39 20.57 -23.42
C ASN A 50 -17.33 20.41 -22.22
N GLN A 51 -18.44 21.16 -22.22
CA GLN A 51 -19.40 21.19 -21.10
C GLN A 51 -20.10 19.84 -20.84
N GLU A 52 -20.13 18.93 -21.83
CA GLU A 52 -20.76 17.61 -21.69
C GLU A 52 -19.79 16.57 -21.10
N THR A 53 -18.53 16.59 -21.51
CA THR A 53 -17.52 15.60 -21.10
C THR A 53 -16.60 16.10 -19.98
N GLY A 54 -16.59 17.40 -19.71
CA GLY A 54 -15.62 18.06 -18.85
C GLY A 54 -14.24 18.24 -19.50
N ASN A 55 -13.95 17.60 -20.64
CA ASN A 55 -12.62 17.60 -21.22
C ASN A 55 -12.15 19.00 -21.63
N TYR A 56 -10.86 19.27 -21.37
CA TYR A 56 -10.20 20.47 -21.84
C TYR A 56 -9.48 20.19 -23.15
N THR A 57 -9.66 21.07 -24.13
CA THR A 57 -8.79 21.20 -25.29
C THR A 57 -8.07 22.53 -25.20
N PHE A 58 -6.75 22.47 -25.10
CA PHE A 58 -5.86 23.63 -25.13
C PHE A 58 -5.26 23.76 -26.52
N ILE A 59 -5.35 24.94 -27.11
CA ILE A 59 -4.81 25.25 -28.43
C ILE A 59 -3.90 26.47 -28.29
N TRP A 60 -2.64 26.34 -28.72
CA TRP A 60 -1.72 27.47 -28.83
C TRP A 60 -1.51 27.79 -30.31
N PRO A 61 -2.08 28.91 -30.81
CA PRO A 61 -1.94 29.29 -32.21
C PRO A 61 -0.57 29.89 -32.47
N ILE A 62 0.35 29.07 -32.98
CA ILE A 62 1.73 29.49 -33.28
C ILE A 62 1.76 30.16 -34.66
N PRO A 63 2.22 31.42 -34.79
CA PRO A 63 2.30 32.10 -36.08
C PRO A 63 3.16 31.32 -37.09
N ASN A 64 2.61 31.09 -38.29
CA ASN A 64 3.28 30.38 -39.38
C ASN A 64 3.65 28.91 -39.10
N ALA A 65 3.02 28.28 -38.10
CA ALA A 65 3.17 26.86 -37.80
C ALA A 65 1.81 26.21 -37.48
N PRO A 66 1.69 24.87 -37.51
CA PRO A 66 0.50 24.20 -37.02
C PRO A 66 0.26 24.53 -35.54
N ASN A 67 -1.01 24.62 -35.15
CA ASN A 67 -1.37 24.82 -33.75
C ASN A 67 -0.85 23.68 -32.90
N LEU A 68 -0.20 24.00 -31.78
CA LEU A 68 0.03 23.01 -30.74
C LEU A 68 -1.31 22.74 -30.06
N THR A 69 -1.72 21.49 -30.02
CA THR A 69 -3.01 21.09 -29.41
C THR A 69 -2.75 20.04 -28.34
N LEU A 70 -3.29 20.27 -27.14
CA LEU A 70 -3.30 19.30 -26.06
C LEU A 70 -4.75 19.01 -25.69
N ASN A 71 -5.15 17.76 -25.86
CA ASN A 71 -6.40 17.26 -25.29
C ASN A 71 -6.09 16.72 -23.90
N ALA A 72 -6.52 17.45 -22.88
CA ALA A 72 -6.45 16.99 -21.51
C ALA A 72 -7.83 16.43 -21.16
N PRO A 73 -8.00 15.10 -21.10
CA PRO A 73 -9.22 14.55 -20.55
C PRO A 73 -9.32 15.08 -19.12
N TYR A 74 -10.37 15.87 -18.87
CA TYR A 74 -10.70 16.21 -17.51
C TYR A 74 -11.31 14.93 -16.98
N ILE A 75 -10.74 14.38 -15.92
CA ILE A 75 -11.40 13.31 -15.20
C ILE A 75 -12.54 13.98 -14.41
N ASN A 76 -13.56 14.43 -15.13
CA ASN A 76 -14.91 14.47 -14.59
C ASN A 76 -15.26 13.00 -14.44
N LEU A 77 -15.22 12.47 -13.22
CA LEU A 77 -16.09 11.34 -12.90
C LEU A 77 -17.51 11.83 -13.25
N PRO A 78 -18.16 11.33 -14.32
CA PRO A 78 -19.42 11.90 -14.78
C PRO A 78 -20.46 11.61 -13.70
N LEU A 79 -20.78 12.59 -12.87
CA LEU A 79 -21.83 12.45 -11.85
C LEU A 79 -23.24 12.49 -12.45
N ASN A 80 -23.38 12.71 -13.78
CA ASN A 80 -24.65 12.99 -14.44
C ASN A 80 -25.02 12.08 -15.64
N GLN A 81 -24.36 10.94 -15.85
CA GLN A 81 -24.90 9.77 -16.59
C GLN A 81 -24.35 8.47 -15.95
N PRO A 82 -25.08 7.34 -15.94
CA PRO A 82 -24.88 6.26 -14.99
C PRO A 82 -23.72 5.32 -15.35
N ASP A 83 -22.51 5.87 -15.46
CA ASP A 83 -21.29 5.07 -15.35
C ASP A 83 -20.88 5.08 -13.88
N ASP A 84 -21.32 4.03 -13.21
CA ASP A 84 -20.94 3.61 -11.87
C ASP A 84 -19.52 4.07 -11.46
N ILE A 85 -19.44 4.97 -10.47
CA ILE A 85 -18.19 5.59 -9.97
C ILE A 85 -17.11 4.55 -9.63
N VAL A 86 -17.51 3.37 -9.16
CA VAL A 86 -16.61 2.24 -8.87
C VAL A 86 -15.90 1.78 -10.14
N THR A 87 -16.63 1.70 -11.26
CA THR A 87 -16.06 1.27 -12.55
C THR A 87 -14.96 2.22 -13.01
N LEU A 88 -15.19 3.54 -12.91
CA LEU A 88 -14.20 4.52 -13.34
C LEU A 88 -12.94 4.50 -12.48
N ILE A 89 -13.12 4.47 -11.15
CA ILE A 89 -12.00 4.47 -10.22
C ILE A 89 -11.18 3.19 -10.39
N ASP A 90 -11.84 2.03 -10.42
CA ASP A 90 -11.16 0.74 -10.50
C ASP A 90 -10.37 0.63 -11.81
N LYS A 91 -10.96 1.06 -12.94
CA LYS A 91 -10.27 1.10 -14.24
C LYS A 91 -9.07 2.04 -14.21
N LYS A 92 -9.18 3.22 -13.59
CA LYS A 92 -8.04 4.14 -13.45
C LYS A 92 -6.88 3.47 -12.71
N PHE A 93 -7.17 2.74 -11.63
CA PHE A 93 -6.11 2.07 -10.87
C PHE A 93 -5.53 0.88 -11.63
N GLU A 94 -6.36 0.09 -12.31
CA GLU A 94 -5.92 -0.96 -13.24
C GLU A 94 -4.91 -0.41 -14.26
N GLU A 95 -5.30 0.64 -15.01
CA GLU A 95 -4.46 1.26 -16.03
C GLU A 95 -3.14 1.79 -15.45
N GLN A 96 -3.13 2.31 -14.22
CA GLN A 96 -1.88 2.73 -13.57
C GLN A 96 -0.93 1.53 -13.39
N PHE A 97 -1.45 0.38 -12.94
CA PHE A 97 -0.64 -0.84 -12.73
C PHE A 97 -0.17 -1.46 -14.02
N GLU A 98 -1.03 -1.55 -15.02
CA GLU A 98 -0.68 -2.05 -16.36
C GLU A 98 0.40 -1.19 -17.02
N ASN A 99 0.27 0.14 -16.93
CA ASN A 99 1.28 1.07 -17.43
C ASN A 99 2.62 0.91 -16.72
N TYR A 100 2.62 0.72 -15.39
CA TYR A 100 3.85 0.50 -14.62
C TYR A 100 4.51 -0.85 -14.95
N ILE A 101 3.71 -1.90 -15.12
CA ILE A 101 4.20 -3.25 -15.45
C ILE A 101 4.62 -3.33 -16.93
N GLY A 102 4.04 -2.49 -17.79
CA GLY A 102 4.24 -2.51 -19.24
C GLY A 102 3.48 -3.63 -19.94
N GLU A 103 2.38 -4.10 -19.36
CA GLU A 103 1.59 -5.25 -19.82
C GLU A 103 0.10 -5.00 -19.55
N ASP A 104 -0.74 -5.42 -20.50
CA ASP A 104 -2.19 -5.45 -20.37
C ASP A 104 -2.59 -6.77 -19.69
N ILE A 105 -3.07 -6.68 -18.45
CA ILE A 105 -3.21 -7.83 -17.54
C ILE A 105 -4.65 -8.35 -17.57
N THR A 106 -5.64 -7.45 -17.64
CA THR A 106 -7.05 -7.83 -17.57
C THR A 106 -7.95 -6.83 -18.27
N HIS A 107 -9.10 -7.31 -18.72
CA HIS A 107 -10.18 -6.46 -19.25
C HIS A 107 -11.45 -6.59 -18.39
N LYS A 108 -11.30 -7.06 -17.15
CA LYS A 108 -12.41 -7.34 -16.25
C LYS A 108 -13.06 -6.04 -15.79
N LYS A 109 -14.26 -5.77 -16.30
CA LYS A 109 -15.07 -4.63 -15.83
C LYS A 109 -15.64 -4.89 -14.43
N VAL A 110 -15.19 -4.12 -13.44
CA VAL A 110 -15.76 -4.10 -12.09
C VAL A 110 -16.86 -3.06 -12.02
N THR A 111 -18.03 -3.45 -11.50
CA THR A 111 -19.15 -2.55 -11.20
C THR A 111 -19.46 -2.63 -9.71
N THR A 112 -20.14 -1.64 -9.16
CA THR A 112 -20.78 -1.68 -7.84
C THR A 112 -21.57 -2.96 -7.66
N ALA A 113 -22.36 -3.37 -8.66
CA ALA A 113 -23.17 -4.59 -8.55
C ALA A 113 -22.29 -5.85 -8.41
N SER A 114 -21.29 -6.03 -9.29
CA SER A 114 -20.42 -7.21 -9.24
C SER A 114 -19.54 -7.23 -8.00
N LEU A 115 -19.03 -6.07 -7.57
CA LEU A 115 -18.27 -5.94 -6.33
C LEU A 115 -19.13 -6.29 -5.11
N ARG A 116 -20.38 -5.81 -5.06
CA ARG A 116 -21.31 -6.15 -3.97
C ARG A 116 -21.62 -7.64 -3.89
N ASP A 117 -21.81 -8.30 -5.03
CA ASP A 117 -22.08 -9.73 -5.05
C ASP A 117 -20.86 -10.55 -4.58
N ASN A 118 -19.64 -10.09 -4.89
CA ASN A 118 -18.42 -10.67 -4.32
C ASN A 118 -18.36 -10.47 -2.79
N LEU A 119 -18.67 -9.28 -2.28
CA LEU A 119 -18.67 -9.00 -0.83
C LEU A 119 -19.70 -9.85 -0.08
N LYS A 120 -20.91 -10.02 -0.63
CA LYS A 120 -21.93 -10.94 -0.06
C LYS A 120 -21.46 -12.39 -0.07
N THR A 121 -20.73 -12.80 -1.10
CA THR A 121 -20.17 -14.16 -1.20
C THR A 121 -19.12 -14.39 -0.11
N ILE A 122 -18.23 -13.43 0.10
CA ILE A 122 -17.23 -13.45 1.18
C ILE A 122 -17.93 -13.50 2.55
N GLU A 123 -18.94 -12.67 2.78
CA GLU A 123 -19.71 -12.67 4.03
C GLU A 123 -20.37 -14.04 4.28
N LYS A 124 -20.98 -14.64 3.26
CA LYS A 124 -21.59 -15.97 3.36
C LYS A 124 -20.57 -17.08 3.66
N GLN A 125 -19.36 -16.98 3.11
CA GLN A 125 -18.32 -18.01 3.27
C GLN A 125 -17.53 -17.88 4.57
N THR A 126 -17.38 -16.67 5.09
CA THR A 126 -16.45 -16.38 6.19
C THR A 126 -17.14 -15.86 7.46
N GLY A 127 -18.39 -15.41 7.34
CA GLY A 127 -19.12 -14.70 8.40
C GLY A 127 -18.61 -13.29 8.66
N GLN A 128 -17.63 -12.80 7.87
CA GLN A 128 -17.03 -11.48 8.04
C GLN A 128 -17.69 -10.48 7.10
N ARG A 129 -18.16 -9.35 7.65
CA ARG A 129 -18.77 -8.30 6.86
C ARG A 129 -17.70 -7.32 6.38
N THR A 130 -17.47 -7.32 5.08
CA THR A 130 -16.36 -6.59 4.43
C THR A 130 -16.90 -5.44 3.58
N VAL A 131 -16.18 -4.31 3.57
CA VAL A 131 -16.40 -3.21 2.63
C VAL A 131 -15.13 -2.93 1.83
N VAL A 132 -15.30 -2.35 0.64
CA VAL A 132 -14.18 -1.74 -0.10
C VAL A 132 -14.26 -0.23 0.06
N ILE A 133 -13.13 0.40 0.34
CA ILE A 133 -12.98 1.86 0.39
C ILE A 133 -12.00 2.26 -0.71
N TYR A 134 -12.50 3.02 -1.67
CA TYR A 134 -11.66 3.69 -2.65
C TYR A 134 -11.19 5.04 -2.10
N ALA A 135 -9.90 5.34 -2.20
CA ALA A 135 -9.34 6.63 -1.78
C ALA A 135 -8.62 7.33 -2.95
N LEU A 136 -9.07 8.53 -3.29
CA LEU A 136 -8.58 9.31 -4.42
C LEU A 136 -8.18 10.72 -3.97
N PRO A 137 -6.89 11.09 -4.03
CA PRO A 137 -6.48 12.45 -3.78
C PRO A 137 -6.88 13.33 -4.99
N LEU A 138 -7.69 14.34 -4.73
CA LEU A 138 -8.08 15.38 -5.67
C LEU A 138 -7.28 16.68 -5.40
N PRO A 139 -7.25 17.63 -6.34
CA PRO A 139 -6.62 18.93 -6.11
C PRO A 139 -7.21 19.71 -4.92
N ASP A 140 -8.49 19.50 -4.63
CA ASP A 140 -9.28 20.22 -3.63
C ASP A 140 -9.74 19.36 -2.44
N GLY A 141 -9.22 18.14 -2.30
CA GLY A 141 -9.50 17.29 -1.14
C GLY A 141 -9.20 15.81 -1.37
N LEU A 142 -9.59 14.97 -0.42
CA LEU A 142 -9.55 13.51 -0.53
C LEU A 142 -10.96 12.98 -0.77
N GLN A 143 -11.20 12.31 -1.89
CA GLN A 143 -12.44 11.60 -2.15
C GLN A 143 -12.36 10.17 -1.62
N LEU A 144 -13.36 9.79 -0.83
CA LEU A 144 -13.56 8.44 -0.31
C LEU A 144 -14.85 7.86 -0.86
N VAL A 145 -14.80 6.66 -1.43
CA VAL A 145 -15.99 5.92 -1.88
C VAL A 145 -16.05 4.57 -1.18
N LEU A 146 -17.00 4.43 -0.25
CA LEU A 146 -17.26 3.19 0.48
C LEU A 146 -18.32 2.38 -0.27
N VAL A 147 -17.99 1.13 -0.61
CA VAL A 147 -18.89 0.15 -1.24
C VAL A 147 -19.25 -0.93 -0.22
N PRO A 148 -20.49 -0.89 0.34
CA PRO A 148 -20.95 -1.90 1.29
C PRO A 148 -21.51 -3.13 0.55
N PRO A 149 -21.62 -4.31 1.19
CA PRO A 149 -22.26 -5.49 0.57
C PRO A 149 -23.73 -5.22 0.20
N GLU A 150 -24.38 -4.33 0.96
CA GLU A 150 -25.78 -3.94 0.78
C GLU A 150 -25.95 -2.42 0.80
N GLY A 151 -26.86 -1.90 -0.04
CA GLY A 151 -27.10 -0.47 -0.20
C GLY A 151 -26.24 0.22 -1.27
N SER A 152 -26.46 1.51 -1.46
CA SER A 152 -25.70 2.30 -2.44
C SER A 152 -24.29 2.62 -1.94
N PRO A 153 -23.31 2.78 -2.84
CA PRO A 153 -22.01 3.35 -2.48
C PRO A 153 -22.17 4.70 -1.80
N ILE A 154 -21.32 4.97 -0.81
CA ILE A 154 -21.29 6.22 -0.05
C ILE A 154 -20.03 6.99 -0.46
N SER A 155 -20.21 8.19 -0.99
CA SER A 155 -19.10 9.08 -1.37
C SER A 155 -18.98 10.23 -0.37
N LYS A 156 -17.76 10.51 0.09
CA LYS A 156 -17.41 11.66 0.93
C LYS A 156 -16.21 12.37 0.33
N ILE A 157 -16.15 13.69 0.49
CA ILE A 157 -14.99 14.51 0.15
C ILE A 157 -14.50 15.16 1.44
N VAL A 158 -13.19 15.12 1.68
CA VAL A 158 -12.51 15.75 2.81
C VAL A 158 -11.64 16.90 2.27
N PRO A 159 -12.15 18.15 2.27
CA PRO A 159 -11.46 19.28 1.65
C PRO A 159 -10.10 19.60 2.28
N GLU A 160 -9.92 19.33 3.57
CA GLU A 160 -8.69 19.62 4.30
C GLU A 160 -7.52 18.69 3.92
N ALA A 161 -7.82 17.59 3.23
CA ALA A 161 -6.87 16.56 2.83
C ALA A 161 -6.51 16.67 1.34
N ASP A 162 -6.20 17.88 0.87
CA ASP A 162 -5.71 18.10 -0.50
C ASP A 162 -4.43 17.29 -0.76
N SER A 163 -4.19 16.93 -2.03
CA SER A 163 -3.07 16.05 -2.42
C SER A 163 -1.70 16.49 -1.88
N LYS A 164 -1.41 17.79 -1.80
CA LYS A 164 -0.11 18.31 -1.32
C LYS A 164 -0.03 18.19 0.20
N THR A 165 -1.08 18.58 0.90
CA THR A 165 -1.18 18.47 2.36
C THR A 165 -1.11 17.02 2.81
N LEU A 166 -1.88 16.15 2.16
CA LEU A 166 -1.93 14.72 2.46
C LEU A 166 -0.56 14.05 2.31
N ARG A 167 0.14 14.25 1.17
CA ARG A 167 1.48 13.70 0.97
C ARG A 167 2.49 14.16 2.02
N ARG A 168 2.45 15.44 2.40
CA ARG A 168 3.33 16.00 3.42
C ARG A 168 3.10 15.34 4.78
N GLU A 169 1.85 15.20 5.22
CA GLU A 169 1.55 14.57 6.50
C GLU A 169 1.85 13.06 6.49
N LEU A 170 1.64 12.37 5.35
CA LEU A 170 2.04 10.97 5.19
C LEU A 170 3.57 10.82 5.34
N GLN A 171 4.38 11.63 4.67
CA GLN A 171 5.84 11.57 4.81
C GLN A 171 6.29 11.76 6.26
N LYS A 172 5.70 12.73 6.98
CA LYS A 172 5.97 12.88 8.41
C LYS A 172 5.56 11.64 9.19
N PHE A 173 4.39 11.07 8.88
CA PHE A 173 3.89 9.88 9.57
C PHE A 173 4.88 8.72 9.51
N TYR A 174 5.37 8.37 8.31
CA TYR A 174 6.39 7.32 8.16
C TYR A 174 7.68 7.65 8.90
N HIS A 175 8.14 8.90 8.82
CA HIS A 175 9.35 9.31 9.51
C HIS A 175 9.21 9.14 11.04
N THR A 176 8.10 9.62 11.60
CA THR A 176 7.83 9.54 13.04
C THR A 176 7.56 8.11 13.52
N LEU A 177 6.97 7.24 12.69
CA LEU A 177 6.76 5.83 13.02
C LEU A 177 8.07 5.02 13.07
N ASN A 178 9.07 5.42 12.29
CA ASN A 178 10.39 4.78 12.30
C ASN A 178 11.24 5.14 13.53
N ASP A 179 10.87 6.20 14.27
CA ASP A 179 11.45 6.48 15.59
C ASP A 179 10.68 5.70 16.67
N TYR A 180 11.06 4.43 16.88
CA TYR A 180 10.41 3.55 17.83
C TYR A 180 10.57 3.92 19.32
N ASN A 181 11.27 5.02 19.62
CA ASN A 181 11.43 5.55 20.98
C ASN A 181 10.51 6.75 21.26
N SER A 182 9.61 7.10 20.33
CA SER A 182 8.84 8.34 20.36
C SER A 182 7.40 8.17 19.92
N ASP A 183 6.47 8.72 20.70
CA ASP A 183 5.05 8.77 20.33
C ASP A 183 4.70 9.98 19.44
N SER A 184 5.70 10.63 18.84
CA SER A 184 5.51 11.81 17.98
C SER A 184 4.65 11.55 16.74
N TYR A 185 4.45 10.29 16.37
CA TYR A 185 3.55 9.87 15.31
C TYR A 185 2.07 10.11 15.65
N LEU A 186 1.71 10.19 16.95
CA LEU A 186 0.32 10.11 17.39
C LEU A 186 -0.57 11.27 16.90
N PRO A 187 -0.15 12.55 16.93
CA PRO A 187 -0.96 13.63 16.38
C PRO A 187 -1.21 13.50 14.87
N ILE A 188 -0.20 13.04 14.13
CA ILE A 188 -0.31 12.84 12.67
C ILE A 188 -1.22 11.65 12.37
N SER A 189 -1.07 10.55 13.12
CA SER A 189 -1.96 9.39 13.09
C SER A 189 -3.42 9.77 13.31
N GLN A 190 -3.69 10.66 14.28
CA GLN A 190 -5.04 11.16 14.55
C GLN A 190 -5.58 12.03 13.41
N GLN A 191 -4.76 12.91 12.84
CA GLN A 191 -5.16 13.71 11.69
C GLN A 191 -5.51 12.84 10.49
N LEU A 192 -4.67 11.85 10.17
CA LEU A 192 -4.92 10.90 9.09
C LEU A 192 -6.18 10.06 9.35
N TYR A 193 -6.45 9.67 10.61
CA TYR A 193 -7.71 9.03 10.98
C TYR A 193 -8.92 9.90 10.67
N GLN A 194 -8.86 11.20 11.02
CA GLN A 194 -9.92 12.17 10.74
C GLN A 194 -10.18 12.33 9.24
N TRP A 195 -9.15 12.14 8.40
CA TRP A 195 -9.31 12.21 6.95
C TRP A 195 -9.81 10.91 6.32
N PHE A 196 -9.29 9.75 6.73
CA PHE A 196 -9.59 8.48 6.05
C PHE A 196 -10.81 7.74 6.60
N ILE A 197 -11.08 7.85 7.91
CA ILE A 197 -12.01 6.95 8.60
C ILE A 197 -13.18 7.70 9.22
N ALA A 198 -12.94 8.80 9.94
CA ALA A 198 -14.00 9.57 10.60
C ALA A 198 -15.19 9.92 9.68
N PRO A 199 -15.01 10.30 8.40
CA PRO A 199 -16.13 10.62 7.50
C PRO A 199 -17.05 9.43 7.18
N LEU A 200 -16.58 8.20 7.43
CA LEU A 200 -17.26 6.94 7.12
C LEU A 200 -17.72 6.17 8.37
N GLU A 201 -17.35 6.63 9.57
CA GLU A 201 -17.59 5.88 10.81
C GLU A 201 -19.07 5.59 11.09
N THR A 202 -19.95 6.54 10.77
CA THR A 202 -21.39 6.37 11.03
C THR A 202 -21.92 5.19 10.22
N GLU A 203 -21.55 5.12 8.94
CA GLU A 203 -21.95 4.06 8.03
C GLU A 203 -21.28 2.73 8.39
N LEU A 204 -19.98 2.73 8.71
CA LEU A 204 -19.24 1.53 9.15
C LEU A 204 -19.86 0.90 10.40
N ASN A 205 -20.20 1.72 11.40
CA ASN A 205 -20.82 1.26 12.65
C ASN A 205 -22.25 0.75 12.43
N ALA A 206 -23.07 1.48 11.66
CA ALA A 206 -24.43 1.07 11.33
C ALA A 206 -24.46 -0.27 10.58
N LEU A 207 -23.47 -0.49 9.71
CA LEU A 207 -23.29 -1.73 8.98
C LEU A 207 -22.55 -2.83 9.78
N LYS A 208 -22.06 -2.57 10.99
CA LYS A 208 -21.33 -3.59 11.80
C LYS A 208 -20.18 -4.24 11.01
N ILE A 209 -19.41 -3.43 10.30
CA ILE A 209 -18.30 -3.91 9.46
C ILE A 209 -17.18 -4.50 10.31
N ASN A 210 -16.54 -5.56 9.81
CA ASN A 210 -15.41 -6.22 10.45
C ASN A 210 -14.11 -6.02 9.66
N THR A 211 -14.19 -5.91 8.33
CA THR A 211 -13.02 -5.85 7.45
C THR A 211 -13.11 -4.68 6.49
N LEU A 212 -12.03 -3.91 6.39
CA LEU A 212 -11.84 -2.82 5.44
C LEU A 212 -10.82 -3.25 4.38
N ILE A 213 -11.22 -3.23 3.11
CA ILE A 213 -10.29 -3.40 1.99
C ILE A 213 -10.10 -2.06 1.30
N PHE A 214 -8.87 -1.58 1.22
CA PHE A 214 -8.54 -0.30 0.60
C PHE A 214 -8.06 -0.48 -0.83
N SER A 215 -8.60 0.32 -1.74
CA SER A 215 -8.12 0.46 -3.12
C SER A 215 -7.74 1.92 -3.32
N MET A 216 -6.46 2.21 -3.51
CA MET A 216 -5.94 3.58 -3.35
C MET A 216 -5.11 4.02 -4.56
N ASP A 217 -5.16 5.33 -4.83
CA ASP A 217 -4.35 5.97 -5.85
C ASP A 217 -2.85 6.02 -5.47
N GLY A 218 -2.01 6.34 -6.45
CA GLY A 218 -0.59 6.61 -6.23
C GLY A 218 -0.36 7.77 -5.24
N GLY A 219 0.59 7.57 -4.35
CA GLY A 219 0.87 8.41 -3.18
C GLY A 219 0.24 7.89 -1.88
N LEU A 220 -0.72 6.97 -1.96
CA LEU A 220 -1.52 6.50 -0.81
C LEU A 220 -1.39 5.00 -0.53
N ARG A 221 -0.68 4.24 -1.37
CA ARG A 221 -0.75 2.76 -1.32
C ARG A 221 0.03 2.12 -0.19
N MET A 222 0.96 2.86 0.41
CA MET A 222 1.81 2.37 1.47
C MET A 222 1.36 2.82 2.87
N ILE A 223 0.21 3.50 3.00
CA ILE A 223 -0.20 4.09 4.28
C ILE A 223 -0.29 2.99 5.35
N PRO A 224 0.34 3.14 6.53
CA PRO A 224 0.18 2.20 7.63
C PRO A 224 -1.18 2.41 8.30
N LEU A 225 -2.24 2.00 7.59
CA LEU A 225 -3.64 2.19 7.97
C LEU A 225 -3.94 1.62 9.36
N ALA A 226 -3.27 0.52 9.72
CA ALA A 226 -3.37 -0.10 11.05
C ALA A 226 -3.00 0.85 12.19
N ALA A 227 -2.06 1.79 11.96
CA ALA A 227 -1.60 2.75 12.94
C ALA A 227 -2.39 4.07 12.98
N LEU A 228 -3.46 4.23 12.18
CA LEU A 228 -4.35 5.38 12.32
C LEU A 228 -5.09 5.31 13.66
N HIS A 229 -5.24 6.43 14.37
CA HIS A 229 -5.71 6.44 15.75
C HIS A 229 -6.89 7.40 15.93
N ASP A 230 -7.98 6.94 16.54
CA ASP A 230 -9.21 7.74 16.67
C ASP A 230 -9.20 8.73 17.87
N GLY A 231 -8.09 8.76 18.60
CA GLY A 231 -7.92 9.49 19.86
C GLY A 231 -8.11 8.61 21.09
N LYS A 232 -8.63 7.38 20.93
CA LYS A 232 -8.79 6.39 22.00
C LYS A 232 -8.09 5.07 21.69
N GLN A 233 -8.14 4.61 20.45
CA GLN A 233 -7.62 3.32 20.00
C GLN A 233 -7.16 3.39 18.54
N PHE A 234 -6.33 2.44 18.14
CA PHE A 234 -5.87 2.28 16.75
C PHE A 234 -6.97 1.66 15.87
N LEU A 235 -6.91 1.94 14.56
CA LEU A 235 -7.85 1.42 13.57
C LEU A 235 -7.85 -0.12 13.55
N ILE A 236 -6.68 -0.72 13.75
CA ILE A 236 -6.53 -2.19 13.79
C ILE A 236 -7.27 -2.85 14.96
N GLU A 237 -7.53 -2.11 16.04
CA GLU A 237 -8.36 -2.60 17.16
C GLU A 237 -9.82 -2.75 16.73
N LYS A 238 -10.27 -1.95 15.76
CA LYS A 238 -11.65 -1.92 15.27
C LYS A 238 -11.90 -2.89 14.12
N TYR A 239 -10.98 -2.95 13.16
CA TYR A 239 -11.19 -3.68 11.91
C TYR A 239 -10.00 -4.52 11.48
N SER A 240 -10.27 -5.61 10.76
CA SER A 240 -9.30 -6.24 9.86
C SER A 240 -9.05 -5.33 8.66
N ILE A 241 -7.81 -5.22 8.22
CA ILE A 241 -7.41 -4.31 7.14
C ILE A 241 -6.64 -5.09 6.08
N GLY A 242 -6.98 -4.85 4.82
CA GLY A 242 -6.21 -5.29 3.65
C GLY A 242 -6.23 -4.22 2.57
N SER A 243 -5.34 -4.35 1.59
CA SER A 243 -5.29 -3.45 0.43
C SER A 243 -5.29 -4.23 -0.88
N VAL A 244 -5.74 -3.59 -1.95
CA VAL A 244 -5.70 -4.13 -3.31
C VAL A 244 -5.20 -3.06 -4.28
N PRO A 245 -4.44 -3.44 -5.32
CA PRO A 245 -4.03 -2.52 -6.37
C PRO A 245 -5.25 -1.98 -7.15
N SER A 246 -6.13 -2.90 -7.56
CA SER A 246 -7.50 -2.67 -8.02
C SER A 246 -8.31 -3.95 -7.80
N ILE A 247 -9.64 -3.89 -7.84
CA ILE A 247 -10.50 -5.07 -7.72
C ILE A 247 -10.44 -5.92 -9.00
N SER A 248 -10.24 -5.30 -10.16
CA SER A 248 -10.12 -5.99 -11.44
C SER A 248 -8.85 -6.85 -11.53
N LEU A 249 -7.73 -6.38 -10.96
CA LEU A 249 -6.44 -7.06 -10.92
C LEU A 249 -6.30 -8.10 -9.79
N THR A 250 -7.27 -8.15 -8.88
CA THR A 250 -7.21 -9.02 -7.69
C THR A 250 -8.18 -10.20 -7.83
N ASP A 251 -7.67 -11.41 -7.62
CA ASP A 251 -8.53 -12.57 -7.38
C ASP A 251 -9.11 -12.49 -5.96
N THR A 252 -10.38 -12.10 -5.89
CA THR A 252 -11.12 -11.91 -4.64
C THR A 252 -11.84 -13.19 -4.16
N SER A 253 -11.62 -14.33 -4.83
CA SER A 253 -12.19 -15.60 -4.41
C SER A 253 -11.62 -16.05 -3.07
N TYR A 254 -12.51 -16.35 -2.12
CA TYR A 254 -12.09 -16.87 -0.83
C TYR A 254 -11.59 -18.32 -0.96
N GLN A 255 -10.41 -18.56 -0.39
CA GLN A 255 -9.88 -19.90 -0.19
C GLN A 255 -9.50 -20.06 1.29
N ASN A 256 -9.95 -21.16 1.88
CA ASN A 256 -9.53 -21.52 3.24
C ASN A 256 -8.11 -22.07 3.21
N ILE A 257 -7.23 -21.46 4.01
CA ILE A 257 -5.80 -21.79 4.10
C ILE A 257 -5.42 -22.49 5.42
N LYS A 258 -6.39 -22.99 6.20
CA LYS A 258 -6.12 -23.70 7.46
C LYS A 258 -5.23 -24.93 7.29
N GLU A 259 -5.39 -25.63 6.16
CA GLU A 259 -4.62 -26.83 5.80
C GLU A 259 -3.54 -26.53 4.75
N ALA A 260 -3.18 -25.25 4.59
CA ALA A 260 -2.22 -24.81 3.60
C ALA A 260 -0.85 -25.46 3.81
N LYS A 261 -0.25 -25.94 2.72
CA LYS A 261 1.17 -26.33 2.73
C LYS A 261 2.06 -25.12 2.52
N ILE A 262 3.14 -25.02 3.28
CA ILE A 262 4.08 -23.90 3.21
C ILE A 262 5.40 -24.30 2.59
N LEU A 263 5.88 -23.49 1.65
CA LEU A 263 7.27 -23.49 1.21
C LEU A 263 7.97 -22.28 1.84
N ALA A 264 8.85 -22.52 2.80
CA ALA A 264 9.54 -21.47 3.55
C ALA A 264 11.02 -21.43 3.16
N MET A 265 11.48 -20.38 2.48
CA MET A 265 12.86 -20.28 2.02
C MET A 265 13.50 -18.98 2.52
N GLY A 266 14.81 -19.00 2.78
CA GLY A 266 15.48 -17.79 3.24
C GLY A 266 16.99 -17.84 3.21
N ALA A 267 17.61 -16.66 3.31
CA ALA A 267 19.05 -16.49 3.43
C ALA A 267 19.37 -15.71 4.71
N SER A 268 20.24 -16.30 5.52
CA SER A 268 20.75 -15.71 6.77
C SER A 268 22.15 -15.11 6.61
N GLU A 269 22.88 -15.57 5.60
CA GLU A 269 24.24 -15.16 5.28
C GLU A 269 24.32 -14.73 3.82
N PHE A 270 25.21 -13.78 3.52
CA PHE A 270 25.35 -13.20 2.19
C PHE A 270 26.83 -13.01 1.81
N PRO A 271 27.59 -14.10 1.61
CA PRO A 271 29.06 -14.09 1.54
C PRO A 271 29.64 -13.24 0.39
N ASN A 272 28.86 -13.00 -0.66
CA ASN A 272 29.27 -12.23 -1.83
C ASN A 272 28.60 -10.83 -1.89
N SER A 273 28.18 -10.29 -0.75
CA SER A 273 27.51 -8.98 -0.68
C SER A 273 27.95 -8.16 0.52
N THR A 274 27.55 -6.89 0.56
CA THR A 274 27.71 -6.00 1.72
C THR A 274 26.52 -6.05 2.68
N LEU A 275 25.55 -6.93 2.46
CA LEU A 275 24.35 -7.03 3.26
C LEU A 275 24.67 -7.62 4.63
N ALA A 276 24.01 -7.09 5.67
CA ALA A 276 24.15 -7.60 7.02
C ALA A 276 23.56 -9.02 7.14
N PRO A 277 24.15 -9.90 7.96
CA PRO A 277 23.57 -11.21 8.25
C PRO A 277 22.22 -11.06 8.97
N LEU A 278 21.34 -12.03 8.76
CA LEU A 278 20.00 -12.12 9.37
C LEU A 278 19.91 -13.38 10.25
N PRO A 279 20.47 -13.34 11.48
CA PRO A 279 20.54 -14.51 12.35
C PRO A 279 19.16 -15.03 12.81
N ALA A 280 18.08 -14.25 12.68
CA ALA A 280 16.73 -14.74 12.98
C ALA A 280 16.19 -15.71 11.92
N VAL A 281 16.64 -15.62 10.66
CA VAL A 281 16.05 -16.38 9.53
C VAL A 281 15.99 -17.89 9.78
N PRO A 282 17.05 -18.58 10.27
CA PRO A 282 16.96 -20.02 10.54
C PRO A 282 15.93 -20.37 11.63
N ILE A 283 15.78 -19.47 12.61
CA ILE A 283 14.82 -19.62 13.71
C ILE A 283 13.39 -19.36 13.21
N GLU A 284 13.21 -18.36 12.35
CA GLU A 284 11.94 -18.05 11.70
C GLU A 284 11.43 -19.25 10.90
N LEU A 285 12.23 -19.76 9.95
CA LEU A 285 11.84 -20.88 9.08
C LEU A 285 11.48 -22.14 9.90
N SER A 286 12.29 -22.47 10.91
CA SER A 286 12.02 -23.64 11.76
C SER A 286 10.78 -23.46 12.64
N THR A 287 10.53 -22.25 13.15
CA THR A 287 9.34 -21.94 13.96
C THR A 287 8.07 -22.02 13.12
N ILE A 288 8.09 -21.51 11.90
CA ILE A 288 6.95 -21.59 10.95
C ILE A 288 6.56 -23.05 10.73
N LEU A 289 7.52 -23.90 10.37
CA LEU A 289 7.24 -25.32 10.11
C LEU A 289 6.74 -26.06 11.34
N GLN A 290 7.26 -25.75 12.54
CA GLN A 290 6.76 -26.34 13.79
C GLN A 290 5.30 -25.97 14.07
N LYS A 291 4.87 -24.76 13.71
CA LYS A 291 3.50 -24.27 13.95
C LYS A 291 2.49 -24.78 12.94
N VAL A 292 2.88 -24.81 11.68
CA VAL A 292 1.99 -25.23 10.60
C VAL A 292 1.93 -26.76 10.50
N GLY A 293 3.04 -27.44 10.82
CA GLY A 293 3.17 -28.89 10.76
C GLY A 293 3.14 -29.47 9.34
N LYS A 294 2.97 -28.65 8.30
CA LYS A 294 2.83 -29.04 6.90
C LYS A 294 3.61 -28.11 5.97
N GLY A 295 4.81 -28.49 5.60
CA GLY A 295 5.63 -27.70 4.69
C GLY A 295 7.05 -28.19 4.55
N GLU A 296 7.82 -27.45 3.76
CA GLU A 296 9.25 -27.67 3.52
C GLU A 296 10.01 -26.35 3.71
N SER A 297 11.26 -26.43 4.20
CA SER A 297 12.11 -25.25 4.35
C SER A 297 13.49 -25.42 3.75
N PHE A 298 14.01 -24.34 3.17
CA PHE A 298 15.32 -24.31 2.51
C PHE A 298 16.08 -23.04 2.92
N LEU A 299 17.31 -23.21 3.40
CA LEU A 299 18.13 -22.14 3.95
C LEU A 299 19.38 -21.93 3.10
N ASN A 300 19.86 -20.68 3.02
CA ASN A 300 21.16 -20.29 2.46
C ASN A 300 21.37 -20.91 1.06
N GLU A 301 22.35 -21.79 0.85
CA GLU A 301 22.69 -22.41 -0.44
C GLU A 301 21.51 -23.09 -1.13
N GLN A 302 20.47 -23.45 -0.38
CA GLN A 302 19.24 -24.05 -0.92
C GLN A 302 18.18 -23.01 -1.31
N PHE A 303 18.34 -21.75 -0.92
CA PHE A 303 17.47 -20.64 -1.30
C PHE A 303 17.92 -19.99 -2.62
N THR A 304 17.66 -20.70 -3.71
CA THR A 304 17.95 -20.27 -5.08
C THR A 304 16.69 -20.28 -5.93
N ILE A 305 16.69 -19.53 -7.04
CA ILE A 305 15.56 -19.46 -7.97
C ILE A 305 15.21 -20.84 -8.56
N ASN A 306 16.25 -21.62 -8.89
CA ASN A 306 16.10 -22.97 -9.43
C ASN A 306 15.45 -23.92 -8.43
N ASN A 307 15.85 -23.85 -7.16
CA ASN A 307 15.25 -24.69 -6.14
C ASN A 307 13.80 -24.25 -5.86
N LEU A 308 13.53 -22.95 -5.78
CA LEU A 308 12.18 -22.42 -5.63
C LEU A 308 11.24 -22.95 -6.73
N GLN A 309 11.65 -22.89 -8.00
CA GLN A 309 10.90 -23.45 -9.13
C GLN A 309 10.72 -24.98 -9.02
N ASN A 310 11.80 -25.70 -8.67
CA ASN A 310 11.78 -27.15 -8.54
C ASN A 310 10.77 -27.61 -7.47
N GLN A 311 10.78 -27.00 -6.28
CA GLN A 311 9.86 -27.40 -5.20
C GLN A 311 8.42 -27.07 -5.55
N ARG A 312 8.18 -25.90 -6.15
CA ARG A 312 6.86 -25.50 -6.65
C ARG A 312 6.30 -26.47 -7.70
N SER A 313 7.14 -27.01 -8.58
CA SER A 313 6.70 -27.98 -9.59
C SER A 313 6.36 -29.37 -9.01
N LYS A 314 6.95 -29.74 -7.87
CA LYS A 314 6.79 -31.07 -7.24
C LYS A 314 5.62 -31.14 -6.29
N THR A 315 5.40 -30.08 -5.51
CA THR A 315 4.44 -30.06 -4.41
C THR A 315 3.56 -28.82 -4.52
N LYS A 316 2.25 -29.02 -4.36
CA LYS A 316 1.31 -27.93 -4.14
C LYS A 316 1.63 -27.23 -2.81
N PHE A 317 2.11 -26.00 -2.87
CA PHE A 317 2.20 -25.11 -1.72
C PHE A 317 1.18 -23.98 -1.87
N ASP A 318 0.38 -23.74 -0.84
CA ASP A 318 -0.60 -22.64 -0.86
C ASP A 318 0.04 -21.35 -0.33
N ILE A 319 1.07 -21.46 0.51
CA ILE A 319 1.81 -20.32 1.05
C ILE A 319 3.28 -20.44 0.65
N VAL A 320 3.85 -19.36 0.12
CA VAL A 320 5.30 -19.21 -0.10
C VAL A 320 5.79 -18.15 0.86
N HIS A 321 6.77 -18.48 1.69
CA HIS A 321 7.38 -17.56 2.65
C HIS A 321 8.85 -17.35 2.29
N LEU A 322 9.25 -16.10 2.09
CA LEU A 322 10.61 -15.71 1.73
C LEU A 322 11.20 -14.82 2.83
N SER A 323 12.27 -15.26 3.49
CA SER A 323 12.91 -14.55 4.60
C SER A 323 14.34 -14.14 4.24
N THR A 324 14.56 -12.86 3.94
CA THR A 324 15.82 -12.35 3.34
C THR A 324 15.86 -10.81 3.31
N HIS A 325 16.83 -10.20 2.63
CA HIS A 325 16.80 -8.78 2.26
C HIS A 325 16.01 -8.55 0.98
N ALA A 326 15.26 -7.45 0.93
CA ALA A 326 14.62 -6.92 -0.27
C ALA A 326 14.72 -5.40 -0.26
N SER A 327 14.79 -4.78 -1.43
CA SER A 327 14.97 -3.33 -1.54
C SER A 327 14.06 -2.74 -2.61
N PHE A 328 13.41 -1.63 -2.26
CA PHE A 328 12.55 -0.83 -3.14
C PHE A 328 13.08 0.61 -3.18
N PRO A 329 14.13 0.89 -3.98
CA PRO A 329 14.91 2.12 -3.92
C PRO A 329 14.17 3.33 -4.51
N LEU A 330 14.41 4.54 -3.97
CA LEU A 330 13.80 5.79 -4.49
C LEU A 330 14.32 6.22 -5.86
N ASP A 331 15.56 5.84 -6.17
CA ASP A 331 16.23 6.17 -7.43
C ASP A 331 15.66 5.30 -8.56
N GLU A 332 15.02 5.93 -9.55
CA GLU A 332 14.46 5.25 -10.73
C GLU A 332 15.53 4.52 -11.56
N ASN A 333 16.82 4.81 -11.36
CA ASN A 333 17.92 4.07 -11.98
C ASN A 333 18.25 2.75 -11.27
N GLN A 334 17.62 2.48 -10.12
CA GLN A 334 17.78 1.23 -9.38
C GLN A 334 16.48 0.44 -9.44
N SER A 335 16.58 -0.82 -9.84
CA SER A 335 15.42 -1.71 -9.87
C SER A 335 15.15 -2.33 -8.49
N PRO A 336 13.88 -2.49 -8.09
CA PRO A 336 13.54 -3.23 -6.89
C PRO A 336 13.97 -4.69 -7.02
N TYR A 337 14.43 -5.29 -5.92
CA TYR A 337 14.92 -6.66 -5.91
C TYR A 337 14.65 -7.39 -4.59
N ILE A 338 14.64 -8.73 -4.68
CA ILE A 338 14.72 -9.66 -3.56
C ILE A 338 16.08 -10.34 -3.63
N GLN A 339 16.82 -10.37 -2.52
CA GLN A 339 18.10 -11.05 -2.43
C GLN A 339 17.88 -12.54 -2.17
N LEU A 340 18.29 -13.41 -3.09
CA LEU A 340 18.44 -14.84 -2.84
C LEU A 340 19.85 -15.12 -2.30
N TRP A 341 20.19 -16.39 -2.06
CA TRP A 341 21.54 -16.75 -1.65
C TRP A 341 22.62 -16.36 -2.66
N ASP A 342 22.37 -16.64 -3.94
CA ASP A 342 23.35 -16.56 -5.02
C ASP A 342 23.13 -15.35 -5.95
N THR A 343 21.91 -14.83 -6.02
CA THR A 343 21.55 -13.76 -6.95
C THR A 343 20.53 -12.78 -6.37
N LYS A 344 20.40 -11.61 -7.00
CA LYS A 344 19.25 -10.72 -6.84
C LYS A 344 18.22 -11.09 -7.92
N ILE A 345 16.94 -11.05 -7.55
CA ILE A 345 15.83 -11.20 -8.50
C ILE A 345 14.97 -9.95 -8.49
N GLY A 346 14.63 -9.42 -9.66
CA GLY A 346 13.67 -8.35 -9.82
C GLY A 346 12.23 -8.83 -9.66
N LEU A 347 11.30 -7.93 -9.37
CA LEU A 347 9.90 -8.29 -9.15
C LEU A 347 9.23 -8.91 -10.40
N ASN A 348 9.61 -8.45 -11.60
CA ASN A 348 9.13 -9.06 -12.85
C ASN A 348 9.61 -10.50 -13.04
N GLU A 349 10.77 -10.85 -12.49
CA GLU A 349 11.32 -12.21 -12.55
C GLU A 349 10.57 -13.17 -11.62
N LEU A 350 9.79 -12.66 -10.65
CA LEU A 350 8.92 -13.50 -9.81
C LEU A 350 7.84 -14.21 -10.65
N ARG A 351 7.37 -13.59 -11.75
CA ARG A 351 6.47 -14.26 -12.71
C ARG A 351 7.13 -15.48 -13.34
N LEU A 352 8.44 -15.47 -13.55
CA LEU A 352 9.18 -16.59 -14.14
C LEU A 352 9.20 -17.83 -13.22
N VAL A 353 8.82 -17.68 -11.96
CA VAL A 353 8.64 -18.79 -11.02
C VAL A 353 7.29 -19.50 -11.22
N GLN A 354 6.43 -18.98 -12.13
CA GLN A 354 5.12 -19.52 -12.48
C GLN A 354 4.20 -19.71 -11.26
N TRP A 355 4.22 -18.79 -10.29
CA TRP A 355 3.36 -18.88 -9.10
C TRP A 355 1.86 -18.85 -9.41
N TYR A 356 1.50 -18.34 -10.60
CA TYR A 356 0.15 -18.35 -11.15
C TYR A 356 -0.26 -19.71 -11.75
N ALA A 357 0.69 -20.59 -12.05
CA ALA A 357 0.39 -21.93 -12.55
C ALA A 357 -0.30 -22.76 -11.47
N LEU A 358 -1.32 -23.52 -11.85
CA LEU A 358 -2.08 -24.31 -10.90
C LEU A 358 -1.15 -25.32 -10.19
N PRO A 359 -1.17 -25.35 -8.85
CA PRO A 359 -2.03 -24.56 -7.96
C PRO A 359 -1.46 -23.17 -7.65
N THR A 360 -2.29 -22.15 -7.85
CA THR A 360 -1.99 -20.74 -7.55
C THR A 360 -1.60 -20.57 -6.09
N VAL A 361 -0.54 -19.80 -5.82
CA VAL A 361 -0.15 -19.42 -4.46
C VAL A 361 -1.22 -18.51 -3.86
N GLU A 362 -1.75 -18.91 -2.71
CA GLU A 362 -2.74 -18.14 -1.97
C GLU A 362 -2.11 -16.94 -1.27
N LEU A 363 -0.93 -17.12 -0.68
CA LEU A 363 -0.22 -16.06 0.04
C LEU A 363 1.28 -16.13 -0.20
N LEU A 364 1.86 -15.06 -0.74
CA LEU A 364 3.28 -14.79 -0.65
C LEU A 364 3.56 -13.99 0.63
N VAL A 365 4.41 -14.49 1.52
CA VAL A 365 4.91 -13.71 2.67
C VAL A 365 6.34 -13.32 2.36
N LEU A 366 6.58 -12.03 2.18
CA LEU A 366 7.91 -11.46 2.04
C LEU A 366 8.34 -10.92 3.40
N SER A 367 9.04 -11.77 4.15
CA SER A 367 9.72 -11.44 5.42
C SER A 367 11.07 -10.79 5.10
N ALA A 368 10.96 -9.66 4.42
CA ALA A 368 12.05 -8.84 3.93
C ALA A 368 11.47 -7.45 3.75
N CYS A 369 12.26 -6.40 3.91
CA CYS A 369 12.23 -5.19 3.07
C CYS A 369 12.98 -4.05 3.77
N GLU A 370 13.74 -3.31 2.97
CA GLU A 370 13.88 -1.87 3.07
C GLU A 370 12.93 -1.26 2.05
N THR A 371 11.99 -0.44 2.49
CA THR A 371 11.21 0.38 1.56
C THR A 371 11.68 1.82 1.66
N ALA A 372 11.65 2.51 0.53
CA ALA A 372 11.87 3.92 0.48
C ALA A 372 10.56 4.60 0.05
N VAL A 373 9.79 4.98 1.07
CA VAL A 373 8.55 5.75 0.97
C VAL A 373 8.79 7.04 0.19
N GLY A 374 7.89 7.39 -0.74
CA GLY A 374 7.81 8.76 -1.28
C GLY A 374 7.99 8.92 -2.78
N ASN A 375 8.15 7.84 -3.55
CA ASN A 375 7.96 7.87 -5.00
C ASN A 375 6.81 6.94 -5.42
N ASN A 376 6.15 7.25 -6.54
CA ASN A 376 5.02 6.44 -7.00
C ASN A 376 5.47 5.06 -7.48
N ASN A 377 6.64 4.93 -8.10
CA ASN A 377 7.11 3.65 -8.67
C ASN A 377 7.36 2.57 -7.60
N ASN A 378 7.80 2.94 -6.40
CA ASN A 378 8.01 2.02 -5.28
C ASN A 378 6.67 1.58 -4.69
N GLU A 379 5.73 2.52 -4.56
CA GLU A 379 4.38 2.19 -4.16
C GLU A 379 3.72 1.22 -5.14
N MET A 380 3.98 1.38 -6.45
CA MET A 380 3.51 0.46 -7.47
C MET A 380 4.15 -0.91 -7.37
N GLY A 381 5.48 -0.99 -7.21
CA GLY A 381 6.18 -2.25 -7.02
C GLY A 381 5.71 -3.00 -5.77
N PHE A 382 5.50 -2.28 -4.66
CA PHE A 382 5.03 -2.86 -3.40
C PHE A 382 3.55 -3.25 -3.44
N ALA A 383 2.65 -2.32 -3.78
CA ALA A 383 1.20 -2.56 -3.78
C ALA A 383 0.77 -3.50 -4.93
N GLY A 384 1.57 -3.57 -5.99
CA GLY A 384 1.43 -4.50 -7.08
C GLY A 384 2.16 -5.81 -6.87
N LEU A 385 2.81 -6.05 -5.71
CA LEU A 385 3.63 -7.24 -5.47
C LEU A 385 2.85 -8.52 -5.76
N SER A 386 1.60 -8.64 -5.31
CA SER A 386 0.77 -9.82 -5.58
C SER A 386 0.53 -10.04 -7.08
N VAL A 387 0.23 -8.97 -7.82
CA VAL A 387 0.01 -8.98 -9.28
C VAL A 387 1.30 -9.34 -10.01
N GLN A 388 2.41 -8.69 -9.68
CA GLN A 388 3.73 -8.96 -10.26
C GLN A 388 4.25 -10.35 -9.92
N ALA A 389 3.89 -10.88 -8.77
CA ALA A 389 4.20 -12.23 -8.34
C ALA A 389 3.28 -13.26 -9.04
N GLY A 390 2.08 -12.87 -9.48
CA GLY A 390 1.06 -13.80 -9.95
C GLY A 390 0.47 -14.66 -8.82
N VAL A 391 0.38 -14.11 -7.60
CA VAL A 391 -0.21 -14.75 -6.42
C VAL A 391 -1.50 -14.04 -6.03
N LYS A 392 -2.39 -14.70 -5.28
CA LYS A 392 -3.67 -14.09 -4.90
C LYS A 392 -3.52 -12.94 -3.89
N SER A 393 -2.55 -13.04 -2.99
CA SER A 393 -2.27 -12.00 -1.99
C SER A 393 -0.81 -12.05 -1.59
N ALA A 394 -0.28 -10.91 -1.14
CA ALA A 394 1.08 -10.80 -0.66
C ALA A 394 1.10 -10.04 0.66
N MET A 395 1.86 -10.54 1.64
CA MET A 395 2.21 -9.81 2.84
C MET A 395 3.65 -9.32 2.71
N ALA A 396 3.90 -8.05 2.97
CA ALA A 396 5.24 -7.47 2.96
C ALA A 396 5.33 -6.29 3.92
N SER A 397 6.56 -5.87 4.28
CA SER A 397 6.75 -4.74 5.18
C SER A 397 6.79 -3.40 4.44
N LEU A 398 6.13 -2.41 5.03
CA LEU A 398 6.03 -1.02 4.59
C LEU A 398 7.29 -0.21 4.85
N TRP A 399 8.22 -0.69 5.68
CA TRP A 399 9.53 -0.09 5.98
C TRP A 399 10.51 -1.14 6.49
N GLN A 400 11.76 -0.70 6.67
CA GLN A 400 12.80 -1.51 7.27
C GLN A 400 12.53 -1.77 8.75
N MET A 401 12.28 -3.03 9.05
CA MET A 401 12.17 -3.54 10.41
C MET A 401 13.43 -4.29 10.80
N ASP A 402 13.81 -4.21 12.08
CA ASP A 402 14.89 -5.03 12.58
C ASP A 402 14.52 -6.53 12.60
N ASP A 403 15.56 -7.36 12.48
CA ASP A 403 15.49 -8.82 12.37
C ASP A 403 14.64 -9.46 13.49
N LEU A 404 14.74 -8.93 14.71
CA LEU A 404 14.02 -9.45 15.87
C LEU A 404 12.52 -9.09 15.85
N GLY A 405 12.18 -7.87 15.45
CA GLY A 405 10.79 -7.43 15.27
C GLY A 405 10.08 -8.25 14.19
N THR A 406 10.78 -8.51 13.07
CA THR A 406 10.26 -9.36 11.98
C THR A 406 10.03 -10.80 12.44
N LEU A 407 11.00 -11.42 13.12
CA LEU A 407 10.84 -12.76 13.70
C LEU A 407 9.62 -12.84 14.62
N ALA A 408 9.42 -11.82 15.47
CA ALA A 408 8.30 -11.76 16.39
C ALA A 408 6.96 -11.71 15.65
N LEU A 409 6.85 -10.85 14.64
CA LEU A 409 5.65 -10.71 13.83
C LEU A 409 5.35 -11.99 13.04
N MET A 410 6.34 -12.59 12.37
CA MET A 410 6.15 -13.81 11.59
C MET A 410 5.77 -14.99 12.47
N THR A 411 6.44 -15.16 13.61
CA THR A 411 6.10 -16.21 14.59
C THR A 411 4.66 -16.11 15.04
N GLU A 412 4.21 -14.90 15.39
CA GLU A 412 2.85 -14.68 15.87
C GLU A 412 1.83 -14.76 14.72
N PHE A 413 2.16 -14.28 13.52
CA PHE A 413 1.30 -14.40 12.33
C PHE A 413 0.96 -15.84 12.02
N TYR A 414 1.94 -16.73 11.94
CA TYR A 414 1.66 -18.15 11.70
C TYR A 414 0.95 -18.82 12.88
N GLN A 415 1.18 -18.38 14.12
CA GLN A 415 0.41 -18.82 15.28
C GLN A 415 -1.07 -18.44 15.17
N GLN A 416 -1.38 -17.22 14.72
CA GLN A 416 -2.75 -16.76 14.53
C GLN A 416 -3.41 -17.42 13.32
N LEU A 417 -2.70 -17.50 12.19
CA LEU A 417 -3.20 -18.09 10.94
C LEU A 417 -3.70 -19.54 11.10
N HIS A 418 -3.10 -20.31 12.03
CA HIS A 418 -3.47 -21.71 12.29
C HIS A 418 -4.49 -21.88 13.44
N THR A 419 -5.01 -20.79 13.99
CA THR A 419 -6.05 -20.84 15.02
C THR A 419 -7.41 -21.16 14.38
N GLU A 420 -8.18 -22.08 14.98
CA GLU A 420 -9.41 -22.60 14.37
C GLU A 420 -10.48 -21.55 14.04
N LYS A 421 -10.47 -20.42 14.73
CA LYS A 421 -11.46 -19.34 14.58
C LYS A 421 -11.11 -18.35 13.47
N ILE A 422 -9.89 -18.39 12.94
CA ILE A 422 -9.39 -17.39 11.98
C ILE A 422 -9.45 -17.99 10.58
N SER A 423 -10.29 -17.38 9.74
CA SER A 423 -10.55 -17.84 8.38
C SER A 423 -9.95 -16.93 7.31
N LEU A 424 -9.57 -15.69 7.67
CA LEU A 424 -9.05 -14.66 6.76
C LEU A 424 -7.59 -14.30 7.08
N LYS A 425 -6.79 -14.08 6.02
CA LYS A 425 -5.39 -13.65 6.08
C LYS A 425 -5.24 -12.31 6.82
N ALA A 426 -6.09 -11.33 6.50
CA ALA A 426 -6.13 -10.02 7.15
C ALA A 426 -6.47 -10.10 8.65
N GLU A 427 -7.34 -11.02 9.05
CA GLU A 427 -7.68 -11.22 10.47
C GLU A 427 -6.54 -11.88 11.24
N ALA A 428 -5.78 -12.80 10.63
CA ALA A 428 -4.57 -13.34 11.24
C ALA A 428 -3.50 -12.25 11.47
N LEU A 429 -3.30 -11.36 10.50
CA LEU A 429 -2.41 -10.21 10.65
C LEU A 429 -2.92 -9.25 11.73
N ARG A 430 -4.22 -8.93 11.73
CA ARG A 430 -4.82 -8.10 12.79
C ARG A 430 -4.58 -8.69 14.18
N GLN A 431 -4.88 -9.96 14.41
CA GLN A 431 -4.68 -10.58 15.72
C GLN A 431 -3.21 -10.58 16.14
N THR A 432 -2.29 -10.69 15.17
CA THR A 432 -0.85 -10.54 15.40
C THR A 432 -0.51 -9.13 15.86
N GLN A 433 -1.01 -8.13 15.14
CA GLN A 433 -0.79 -6.72 15.47
C GLN A 433 -1.37 -6.37 16.84
N LEU A 434 -2.54 -6.89 17.19
CA LEU A 434 -3.15 -6.73 18.51
C LEU A 434 -2.37 -7.45 19.62
N ALA A 435 -1.78 -8.61 19.34
CA ALA A 435 -0.95 -9.31 20.31
C ALA A 435 0.34 -8.52 20.60
N MET A 436 0.96 -7.94 19.57
CA MET A 436 2.14 -7.08 19.72
C MET A 436 1.80 -5.77 20.44
N LEU A 437 0.76 -5.05 19.99
CA LEU A 437 0.25 -3.81 20.60
C LEU A 437 -0.01 -3.98 22.10
N HIS A 438 -0.63 -5.08 22.51
CA HIS A 438 -0.92 -5.37 23.92
C HIS A 438 0.22 -6.04 24.68
N SER A 439 1.46 -6.01 24.17
CA SER A 439 2.65 -6.60 24.78
C SER A 439 2.55 -8.11 25.07
N LYS A 440 1.63 -8.83 24.42
CA LYS A 440 1.56 -10.30 24.51
C LYS A 440 2.71 -10.95 23.73
N VAL A 441 3.25 -10.22 22.75
CA VAL A 441 4.48 -10.56 22.06
C VAL A 441 5.59 -9.64 22.55
N HIS A 442 6.63 -10.20 23.17
CA HIS A 442 7.75 -9.44 23.72
C HIS A 442 8.99 -10.31 23.88
N ILE A 443 10.13 -9.69 24.16
CA ILE A 443 11.36 -10.39 24.48
C ILE A 443 11.54 -10.42 25.99
N ASP A 444 11.76 -11.61 26.53
CA ASP A 444 12.08 -11.84 27.94
C ASP A 444 13.23 -12.84 28.06
N SER A 445 14.30 -12.42 28.72
CA SER A 445 15.42 -13.28 29.11
C SER A 445 16.02 -14.08 27.94
N GLY A 446 16.20 -13.43 26.78
CA GLY A 446 16.76 -14.04 25.57
C GLY A 446 15.79 -14.96 24.82
N LYS A 447 14.48 -14.86 25.10
CA LYS A 447 13.43 -15.60 24.41
C LYS A 447 12.42 -14.62 23.83
N LEU A 448 11.94 -14.95 22.63
CA LEU A 448 10.71 -14.37 22.11
C LEU A 448 9.53 -15.09 22.77
N ILE A 449 8.71 -14.32 23.47
CA ILE A 449 7.43 -14.75 24.03
C ILE A 449 6.34 -14.29 23.06
N GLY A 450 5.54 -15.22 22.56
CA GLY A 450 4.31 -14.96 21.80
C GLY A 450 3.08 -15.48 22.56
N THR A 451 1.89 -15.39 21.97
CA THR A 451 0.64 -15.74 22.66
C THR A 451 0.59 -17.19 23.12
N ASN A 452 1.06 -18.11 22.27
CA ASN A 452 1.18 -19.56 22.55
C ASN A 452 2.51 -20.12 22.06
N THR A 453 3.56 -19.29 22.04
CA THR A 453 4.87 -19.65 21.50
C THR A 453 5.97 -19.10 22.39
N LYS A 454 7.03 -19.88 22.54
CA LYS A 454 8.29 -19.43 23.14
C LYS A 454 9.43 -19.89 22.25
N VAL A 455 10.23 -18.96 21.77
CA VAL A 455 11.36 -19.23 20.85
C VAL A 455 12.64 -18.74 21.51
N ASN A 456 13.68 -19.60 21.54
CA ASN A 456 14.98 -19.18 22.02
C ASN A 456 15.66 -18.32 20.95
N LEU A 457 16.20 -17.17 21.34
CA LEU A 457 16.91 -16.29 20.41
C LEU A 457 18.36 -16.71 20.23
N PRO A 458 18.93 -16.52 19.03
CA PRO A 458 20.36 -16.68 18.79
C PRO A 458 21.13 -15.61 19.57
N LYS A 459 22.37 -15.91 19.98
CA LYS A 459 23.17 -15.04 20.88
C LYS A 459 23.35 -13.63 20.31
N GLU A 460 23.44 -13.55 18.99
CA GLU A 460 23.58 -12.35 18.17
C GLU A 460 22.40 -11.38 18.37
N LEU A 461 21.20 -11.90 18.68
CA LEU A 461 20.00 -11.10 18.93
C LEU A 461 19.71 -10.85 20.42
N VAL A 462 20.46 -11.49 21.32
CA VAL A 462 20.34 -11.26 22.78
C VAL A 462 21.20 -10.06 23.18
N THR A 463 20.90 -8.90 22.61
CA THR A 463 21.61 -7.64 22.92
C THR A 463 20.99 -6.92 24.12
N GLN A 464 19.70 -7.14 24.38
CA GLN A 464 18.97 -6.64 25.55
C GLN A 464 18.14 -7.76 26.17
N LYS A 465 18.12 -7.85 27.51
CA LYS A 465 17.41 -8.93 28.22
C LYS A 465 15.91 -8.87 27.96
N ASN A 466 15.33 -7.68 27.97
CA ASN A 466 13.89 -7.46 27.82
C ASN A 466 13.63 -6.36 26.79
N ARG A 467 12.70 -6.60 25.86
CA ARG A 467 12.31 -5.63 24.83
C ARG A 467 10.80 -5.70 24.61
N GLN A 468 10.14 -4.56 24.68
CA GLN A 468 8.74 -4.43 24.30
C GLN A 468 8.62 -4.21 22.80
N LEU A 469 7.61 -4.83 22.19
CA LEU A 469 7.33 -4.74 20.75
C LEU A 469 5.95 -4.12 20.50
N SER A 470 5.44 -3.34 21.45
CA SER A 470 4.12 -2.71 21.42
C SER A 470 4.05 -1.41 20.62
N HIS A 471 5.20 -0.80 20.32
CA HIS A 471 5.25 0.40 19.47
C HIS A 471 4.80 0.08 18.02
N PRO A 472 4.00 0.94 17.35
CA PRO A 472 3.50 0.69 16.00
C PRO A 472 4.56 0.39 14.95
N TYR A 473 5.78 0.88 15.15
CA TYR A 473 6.97 0.50 14.36
C TYR A 473 7.05 -1.01 14.10
N TYR A 474 6.74 -1.84 15.11
CA TYR A 474 6.91 -3.30 15.02
C TYR A 474 5.72 -4.04 14.43
N TRP A 475 4.52 -3.45 14.41
CA TRP A 475 3.31 -4.18 14.04
C TRP A 475 2.54 -3.51 12.91
N ALA A 476 2.54 -2.18 12.81
CA ALA A 476 1.91 -1.46 11.71
C ALA A 476 2.74 -1.47 10.43
N GLY A 477 3.97 -1.98 10.51
CA GLY A 477 4.91 -2.07 9.39
C GLY A 477 4.60 -3.18 8.41
N PHE A 478 3.56 -4.00 8.59
CA PHE A 478 3.17 -5.03 7.62
C PHE A 478 1.73 -4.83 7.17
N THR A 479 1.49 -5.11 5.88
CA THR A 479 0.15 -5.12 5.27
C THR A 479 -0.02 -6.35 4.37
N ILE A 480 -1.28 -6.70 4.08
CA ILE A 480 -1.70 -7.70 3.10
C ILE A 480 -2.47 -7.04 1.96
#